data_AF-A0A524QV31-F1
#
_entry.id   AF-A0A524QV31-F1
#
_cell.length_a   1.000
_cell.length_b   1.000
_cell.length_c   1.000
_cell.angle_alpha   90.00
_cell.angle_beta   90.00
_cell.angle_gamma   90.00
#
_symmetry.space_group_name_H-M   'P 1'
#
loop_
_entity.id
_entity.type
_entity.pdbx_description
1 polymer ?
#
loop_
_entity_poly.entity_id
_entity_poly.type
_entity_poly.pdbx_seq_one_letter_code
_entity_poly.pdbx_strand_id
1 'polypeptide(L)'
;MARSSPPVPSHENRKNDLLSAAQAAVVDVEERSLRRGRRENTPFGRVTFPVLGGLVFGASVYVLTARPDWFFTPDPPAQSTVVETASIRIMLVREAERIRRFRVANGVLPGTLEEAGSPVSGVGYYRSDDSTFRLSVGLPVGELALRSDMSTEEFLGNSLEIINQRGE
;
A
#
# COMPACT_ATOMS: atom_id res chain seq x y z
N MET A 1 -57.49 -33.05 -65.75
CA MET A 1 -56.28 -33.82 -65.38
C MET A 1 -55.96 -33.54 -63.92
N ALA A 2 -56.24 -34.49 -63.03
CA ALA A 2 -56.04 -34.36 -61.59
C ALA A 2 -54.57 -34.60 -61.22
N ARG A 3 -53.97 -33.71 -60.42
CA ARG A 3 -52.61 -33.86 -59.87
C ARG A 3 -52.70 -34.61 -58.54
N SER A 4 -52.06 -35.76 -58.46
CA SER A 4 -51.83 -36.54 -57.24
C SER A 4 -50.79 -35.84 -56.36
N SER A 5 -51.15 -35.50 -55.12
CA SER A 5 -50.22 -34.99 -54.11
C SER A 5 -49.19 -36.06 -53.69
N PRO A 6 -47.92 -35.70 -53.44
CA PRO A 6 -46.92 -36.62 -52.92
C PRO A 6 -47.21 -37.02 -51.46
N PRO A 7 -46.85 -38.24 -51.03
CA PRO A 7 -47.08 -38.70 -49.67
C PRO A 7 -46.27 -37.87 -48.66
N VAL A 8 -46.95 -37.33 -47.65
CA VAL A 8 -46.33 -36.64 -46.51
C VAL A 8 -45.56 -37.67 -45.68
N PRO A 9 -44.25 -37.49 -45.43
CA PRO A 9 -43.48 -38.43 -44.63
C PRO A 9 -44.04 -38.49 -43.19
N SER A 10 -44.33 -39.70 -42.72
CA SER A 10 -44.83 -39.96 -41.37
C SER A 10 -43.83 -39.50 -40.30
N HIS A 11 -44.36 -39.10 -39.14
CA HIS A 11 -43.57 -38.60 -38.00
C HIS A 11 -42.47 -39.57 -37.51
N GLU A 12 -42.59 -40.84 -37.84
CA GLU A 12 -41.64 -41.91 -37.51
C GLU A 12 -40.33 -41.79 -38.31
N ASN A 13 -40.42 -41.43 -39.60
CA ASN A 13 -39.24 -41.24 -40.46
C ASN A 13 -38.40 -40.03 -40.03
N ARG A 14 -39.04 -38.94 -39.56
CA ARG A 14 -38.31 -37.75 -39.08
C ARG A 14 -37.49 -38.01 -37.82
N LYS A 15 -37.98 -38.87 -36.92
CA LYS A 15 -37.23 -39.21 -35.70
C LYS A 15 -36.00 -40.06 -36.03
N ASN A 16 -36.15 -40.99 -36.97
CA ASN A 16 -35.05 -41.83 -37.44
C ASN A 16 -33.97 -41.00 -38.17
N ASP A 17 -34.37 -40.02 -38.98
CA ASP A 17 -33.43 -39.08 -39.63
C ASP A 17 -32.69 -38.18 -38.62
N LEU A 18 -33.37 -37.71 -37.57
CA LEU A 18 -32.73 -36.89 -36.55
C LEU A 18 -31.76 -37.70 -35.69
N LEU A 19 -32.10 -38.96 -35.38
CA LEU A 19 -31.22 -39.85 -34.63
C LEU A 19 -29.98 -40.22 -35.45
N SER A 20 -30.13 -40.54 -36.74
CA SER A 20 -28.99 -40.86 -37.59
C SER A 20 -28.07 -39.64 -37.81
N ALA A 21 -28.63 -38.44 -37.98
CA ALA A 21 -27.86 -37.21 -38.08
C ALA A 21 -27.13 -36.86 -36.77
N ALA A 22 -27.78 -37.04 -35.61
CA ALA A 22 -27.15 -36.83 -34.31
C ALA A 22 -26.00 -37.83 -34.07
N GLN A 23 -26.21 -39.10 -34.42
CA GLN A 23 -25.20 -40.14 -34.25
C GLN A 23 -24.01 -39.91 -35.19
N ALA A 24 -24.24 -39.46 -36.43
CA ALA A 24 -23.18 -39.07 -37.35
C ALA A 24 -22.37 -37.86 -36.85
N ALA A 25 -23.03 -36.86 -36.23
CA ALA A 25 -22.35 -35.70 -35.67
C ALA A 25 -21.45 -36.06 -34.48
N VAL A 26 -21.86 -37.01 -33.63
CA VAL A 26 -21.03 -37.48 -32.51
C VAL A 26 -19.78 -38.19 -33.01
N VAL A 27 -19.91 -39.04 -34.03
CA VAL A 27 -18.77 -39.75 -34.63
C VAL A 27 -17.80 -38.78 -35.33
N ASP A 28 -18.30 -37.75 -36.03
CA ASP A 28 -17.46 -36.72 -36.66
C ASP A 28 -16.71 -35.87 -35.62
N VAL A 29 -17.27 -35.65 -34.43
CA VAL A 29 -16.57 -34.96 -33.32
C VAL A 29 -15.44 -35.81 -32.76
N GLU A 30 -15.63 -37.13 -32.63
CA GLU A 30 -14.62 -38.06 -32.13
C GLU A 30 -13.49 -38.27 -33.14
N GLU A 31 -13.79 -38.39 -34.43
CA GLU A 31 -12.74 -38.41 -35.45
C GLU A 31 -11.98 -37.07 -35.53
N ARG A 32 -12.67 -35.93 -35.34
CA ARG A 32 -12.01 -34.61 -35.28
C ARG A 32 -11.17 -34.43 -34.04
N SER A 33 -11.50 -35.03 -32.90
CA SER A 33 -10.67 -34.94 -31.69
C SER A 33 -9.38 -35.75 -31.85
N LEU A 34 -9.46 -36.95 -32.43
CA LEU A 34 -8.30 -37.77 -32.78
C LEU A 34 -7.43 -37.13 -33.86
N ARG A 35 -8.03 -36.45 -34.85
CA ARG A 35 -7.28 -35.68 -35.87
C ARG A 35 -6.74 -34.34 -35.36
N ARG A 36 -7.37 -33.72 -34.34
CA ARG A 36 -6.88 -32.47 -33.70
C ARG A 36 -5.68 -32.68 -32.79
N GLY A 37 -5.43 -33.90 -32.32
CA GLY A 37 -4.18 -34.23 -31.61
C GLY A 37 -2.90 -34.05 -32.46
N ARG A 38 -3.04 -33.79 -33.77
CA ARG A 38 -1.94 -33.56 -34.71
C ARG A 38 -2.11 -32.26 -35.49
N ARG A 39 -2.60 -31.20 -34.85
CA ARG A 39 -2.67 -29.88 -35.49
C ARG A 39 -1.90 -28.84 -34.66
N GLU A 40 -0.77 -28.45 -35.25
CA GLU A 40 -0.05 -27.21 -35.03
C GLU A 40 0.42 -26.93 -33.60
N ASN A 41 1.60 -27.47 -33.28
CA ASN A 41 2.60 -26.68 -32.56
C ASN A 41 2.93 -25.46 -33.43
N THR A 42 2.13 -24.40 -33.34
CA THR A 42 2.45 -23.12 -33.97
C THR A 42 3.74 -22.60 -33.34
N PRO A 43 4.87 -22.51 -34.07
CA PRO A 43 6.18 -22.21 -33.47
C PRO A 43 6.36 -20.74 -33.05
N PHE A 44 5.30 -19.92 -33.09
CA PHE A 44 5.32 -18.51 -32.71
C PHE A 44 5.47 -18.26 -31.19
N GLY A 45 5.43 -19.31 -30.36
CA GLY A 45 5.58 -19.23 -28.90
C GLY A 45 6.96 -19.55 -28.34
N ARG A 46 8.01 -19.80 -29.15
CA ARG A 46 9.34 -20.16 -28.60
C ARG A 46 10.37 -19.03 -28.58
N VAL A 47 10.19 -18.00 -29.41
CA VAL A 47 11.15 -16.87 -29.50
C VAL A 47 10.60 -15.59 -28.87
N THR A 48 9.28 -15.47 -28.71
CA THR A 48 8.64 -14.30 -28.10
C THR A 48 8.83 -14.22 -26.58
N PHE A 49 8.82 -15.36 -25.88
CA PHE A 49 9.05 -15.40 -24.44
C PHE A 49 10.46 -14.98 -23.98
N PRO A 50 11.58 -15.41 -24.60
CA PRO A 50 12.90 -14.95 -24.17
C PRO A 50 13.13 -13.47 -24.49
N VAL A 51 12.56 -12.94 -25.58
CA VAL A 51 12.66 -11.51 -25.91
C VAL A 51 11.90 -10.66 -24.90
N LEU A 52 10.65 -11.04 -24.57
CA LEU A 52 9.87 -10.34 -23.56
C LEU A 52 10.53 -10.45 -22.16
N GLY A 53 11.03 -11.63 -21.80
CA GLY A 53 11.76 -11.84 -20.56
C GLY A 53 13.02 -11.00 -20.47
N GLY A 54 13.79 -10.90 -21.56
CA GLY A 54 14.96 -10.03 -21.65
C GLY A 54 14.60 -8.55 -21.54
N LEU A 55 13.48 -8.12 -22.13
CA LEU A 55 13.00 -6.75 -22.05
C LEU A 55 12.55 -6.40 -20.63
N VAL A 56 11.79 -7.28 -19.97
CA VAL A 56 11.38 -7.10 -18.57
C VAL A 56 12.59 -7.10 -17.64
N PHE A 57 13.54 -8.02 -17.84
CA PHE A 57 14.76 -8.07 -17.04
C PHE A 57 15.62 -6.81 -17.24
N GLY A 58 15.83 -6.40 -18.48
CA GLY A 58 16.56 -5.17 -18.81
C GLY A 58 15.89 -3.92 -18.24
N ALA A 59 14.56 -3.82 -18.35
CA ALA A 59 13.80 -2.73 -17.73
C ALA A 59 13.91 -2.75 -16.20
N SER A 60 13.88 -3.92 -15.58
CA SER A 60 14.04 -4.06 -14.13
C SER A 60 15.43 -3.63 -13.66
N VAL A 61 16.49 -4.08 -14.37
CA VAL A 61 17.88 -3.65 -14.10
C VAL A 61 18.04 -2.16 -14.32
N TYR A 62 17.44 -1.59 -15.36
CA TYR A 62 17.47 -0.16 -15.65
C TYR A 62 16.79 0.65 -14.54
N VAL A 63 15.59 0.25 -14.10
CA VAL A 63 14.87 0.94 -13.02
C VAL A 63 15.67 0.90 -11.70
N LEU A 64 16.31 -0.23 -11.39
CA LEU A 64 17.12 -0.36 -10.17
C LEU A 64 18.42 0.45 -10.21
N THR A 65 19.05 0.58 -11.38
CA THR A 65 20.35 1.27 -11.52
C THR A 65 20.21 2.76 -11.82
N ALA A 66 19.34 3.13 -12.76
CA ALA A 66 19.16 4.51 -13.18
C ALA A 66 18.22 5.31 -12.27
N ARG A 67 17.44 4.63 -11.42
CA ARG A 67 16.44 5.22 -10.50
C ARG A 67 15.75 6.45 -11.08
N PRO A 68 15.00 6.29 -12.19
CA PRO A 68 14.50 7.44 -12.90
C PRO A 68 13.53 8.27 -12.05
N ASP A 69 13.66 9.59 -12.10
CA ASP A 69 12.87 10.55 -11.30
C ASP A 69 11.35 10.50 -11.57
N TRP A 70 10.92 9.92 -12.70
CA TRP A 70 9.51 9.69 -13.00
C TRP A 70 8.93 8.44 -12.32
N PHE A 71 9.78 7.51 -11.90
CA PHE A 71 9.40 6.27 -11.21
C PHE A 71 9.63 6.36 -9.70
N PHE A 72 10.69 7.05 -9.28
CA PHE A 72 10.97 7.35 -7.89
C PHE A 72 10.64 8.81 -7.62
N THR A 73 9.70 9.06 -6.69
CA THR A 73 9.45 10.42 -6.21
C THR A 73 10.79 10.99 -5.73
N PRO A 74 11.21 12.18 -6.21
CA PRO A 74 12.43 12.80 -5.72
C PRO A 74 12.37 12.88 -4.21
N ASP A 75 13.49 12.57 -3.55
CA ASP A 75 13.56 12.63 -2.09
C ASP A 75 13.05 14.00 -1.65
N PRO A 76 12.08 14.07 -0.71
CA PRO A 76 11.61 15.34 -0.24
C PRO A 76 12.82 16.16 0.23
N PRO A 77 12.87 17.46 -0.08
CA PRO A 77 14.01 18.28 0.29
C PRO A 77 14.27 18.10 1.79
N ALA A 78 15.53 17.85 2.14
CA ALA A 78 15.93 17.65 3.54
C ALA A 78 15.33 18.80 4.37
N GLN A 79 14.48 18.47 5.34
CA GLN A 79 13.85 19.49 6.18
C GLN A 79 14.96 20.34 6.80
N SER A 80 14.78 21.65 6.80
CA SER A 80 15.74 22.51 7.48
C SER A 80 15.76 22.13 8.96
N THR A 81 16.95 22.12 9.56
CA THR A 81 17.15 21.81 10.99
C THR A 81 16.26 22.67 11.90
N VAL A 82 15.89 23.86 11.43
CA VAL A 82 14.97 24.81 12.07
C VAL A 82 13.55 24.25 12.13
N VAL A 83 13.03 23.71 11.02
CA VAL A 83 11.69 23.11 10.94
C VAL A 83 11.62 21.81 11.76
N GLU A 84 12.69 21.00 11.73
CA GLU A 84 12.78 19.78 12.54
C GLU A 84 12.74 20.12 14.04
N THR A 85 13.56 21.07 14.48
CA THR A 85 13.59 21.52 15.89
C THR A 85 12.24 22.07 16.33
N ALA A 86 11.59 22.89 15.49
CA ALA A 86 10.25 23.40 15.76
C ALA A 86 9.22 22.27 15.92
N SER A 87 9.31 21.24 15.07
CA SER A 87 8.40 20.09 15.10
C SER A 87 8.56 19.28 16.38
N ILE A 88 9.81 19.08 16.83
CA ILE A 88 10.12 18.38 18.07
C ILE A 88 9.62 19.18 19.28
N ARG A 89 9.76 20.51 19.28
CA ARG A 89 9.22 21.36 20.36
C ARG A 89 7.70 21.21 20.49
N ILE A 90 6.96 21.24 19.39
CA ILE A 90 5.51 21.00 19.41
C ILE A 90 5.18 19.61 19.95
N MET A 91 5.92 18.59 19.50
CA MET A 91 5.72 17.22 19.96
C MET A 91 5.93 17.10 21.48
N LEU A 92 7.00 17.68 22.01
CA LEU A 92 7.28 17.68 23.46
C LEU A 92 6.19 18.38 24.28
N VAL A 93 5.65 19.50 23.77
CA VAL A 93 4.52 20.18 24.42
C VAL A 93 3.27 19.31 24.45
N ARG A 94 2.96 18.62 23.35
CA ARG A 94 1.81 17.70 23.30
C ARG A 94 1.95 16.56 24.30
N GLU A 95 3.16 16.05 24.48
CA GLU A 95 3.42 14.98 25.43
C GLU A 95 3.37 15.48 26.88
N ALA A 96 3.85 16.69 27.16
CA ALA A 96 3.66 17.32 28.46
C ALA A 96 2.16 17.51 28.80
N GLU A 97 1.33 17.90 27.82
CA GLU A 97 -0.13 17.99 28.00
C GLU A 97 -0.79 16.64 28.29
N ARG A 98 -0.26 15.54 27.74
CA ARG A 98 -0.74 14.19 28.04
C ARG A 98 -0.43 13.82 29.50
N ILE A 99 0.80 14.06 29.94
CA ILE A 99 1.22 13.83 31.33
C ILE A 99 0.42 14.69 32.32
N ARG A 100 0.19 15.97 32.00
CA ARG A 100 -0.64 16.87 32.81
C ARG A 100 -2.06 16.34 32.95
N ARG A 101 -2.67 15.87 31.85
CA ARG A 101 -4.00 15.25 31.87
C ARG A 101 -4.04 13.98 32.71
N PHE A 102 -3.01 13.12 32.60
CA PHE A 102 -2.89 11.94 33.46
C PHE A 102 -2.84 12.31 34.94
N ARG A 103 -2.04 13.33 35.31
CA ARG A 103 -1.95 13.84 36.68
C ARG A 103 -3.28 14.38 37.19
N VAL A 104 -4.01 15.13 36.37
CA VAL A 104 -5.33 15.66 36.74
C VAL A 104 -6.33 14.52 36.97
N ALA A 105 -6.27 13.45 36.18
CA ALA A 105 -7.17 12.30 36.30
C ALA A 105 -6.85 11.39 37.50
N ASN A 106 -5.57 11.13 37.77
CA ASN A 106 -5.13 10.14 38.77
C ASN A 106 -4.60 10.77 40.07
N GLY A 107 -4.40 12.08 40.12
CA GLY A 107 -3.80 12.80 41.26
C GLY A 107 -2.28 12.64 41.40
N VAL A 108 -1.64 11.82 40.56
CA VAL A 108 -0.20 11.53 40.60
C VAL A 108 0.42 11.59 39.21
N LEU A 109 1.71 11.92 39.14
CA LEU A 109 2.47 11.81 37.90
C LEU A 109 2.67 10.34 37.51
N PRO A 110 2.65 10.02 36.21
CA PRO A 110 2.89 8.66 35.73
C PRO A 110 4.31 8.21 36.09
N GLY A 111 4.50 6.91 36.34
CA GLY A 111 5.81 6.31 36.52
C GLY A 111 6.59 6.25 35.21
N THR A 112 5.89 6.08 34.09
CA THR A 112 6.47 5.99 32.75
C THR A 112 5.60 6.71 31.71
N LEU A 113 6.12 6.97 30.51
CA LEU A 113 5.32 7.63 29.46
C LEU A 113 4.16 6.74 28.97
N GLU A 114 4.35 5.42 29.01
CA GLU A 114 3.35 4.42 28.62
C GLU A 114 2.08 4.51 29.48
N GLU A 115 2.22 4.85 30.77
CA GLU A 115 1.08 5.02 31.66
C GLU A 115 0.23 6.24 31.28
N ALA A 116 0.87 7.31 30.79
CA ALA A 116 0.16 8.49 30.28
C ALA A 116 -0.49 8.25 28.91
N GLY A 117 -0.13 7.18 28.21
CA GLY A 117 -0.67 6.77 26.91
C GLY A 117 0.42 6.29 25.96
N SER A 118 0.20 6.44 24.64
CA SER A 118 1.17 5.97 23.64
C SER A 118 2.39 6.91 23.61
N PRO A 119 3.58 6.45 24.06
CA PRO A 119 4.77 7.30 24.12
C PRO A 119 5.29 7.60 22.72
N VAL A 120 5.90 8.77 22.55
CA VAL A 120 6.65 9.08 21.33
C VAL A 120 8.06 8.47 21.46
N SER A 121 8.46 7.69 20.46
CA SER A 121 9.79 7.06 20.45
C SER A 121 10.90 8.11 20.49
N GLY A 122 11.95 7.84 21.28
CA GLY A 122 13.11 8.72 21.42
C GLY A 122 12.93 9.88 22.41
N VAL A 123 11.78 9.98 23.09
CA VAL A 123 11.56 10.93 24.17
C VAL A 123 11.96 10.30 25.51
N GLY A 124 12.92 10.91 26.18
CA GLY A 124 13.26 10.62 27.57
C GLY A 124 12.28 11.29 28.52
N TYR A 125 11.90 10.58 29.58
CA TYR A 125 11.07 11.09 30.67
C TYR A 125 11.82 10.95 31.99
N TYR A 126 11.85 12.03 32.76
CA TYR A 126 12.42 12.04 34.09
C TYR A 126 11.49 12.77 35.05
N ARG A 127 11.10 12.10 36.12
CA ARG A 127 10.33 12.70 37.21
C ARG A 127 11.29 13.24 38.27
N SER A 128 11.20 14.54 38.56
CA SER A 128 12.07 15.18 39.55
C SER A 128 11.44 15.13 40.95
N ASP A 129 10.12 15.36 41.05
CA ASP A 129 9.32 15.23 42.26
C ASP A 129 7.88 14.81 41.93
N ASP A 130 6.97 14.79 42.90
CA ASP A 130 5.58 14.35 42.70
C ASP A 130 4.76 15.27 41.78
N SER A 131 5.26 16.46 41.49
CA SER A 131 4.58 17.52 40.73
C SER A 131 5.34 18.00 39.50
N THR A 132 6.65 17.76 39.44
CA THR A 132 7.55 18.23 38.37
C THR A 132 8.19 17.09 37.58
N PHE A 133 8.33 17.33 36.28
CA PHE A 133 8.94 16.38 35.35
C PHE A 133 9.72 17.11 34.25
N ARG A 134 10.58 16.36 33.58
CA ARG A 134 11.35 16.78 32.42
C ARG A 134 11.13 15.78 31.29
N LEU A 135 10.92 16.30 30.09
CA LEU A 135 10.95 15.56 28.84
C LEU A 135 12.19 15.98 28.06
N SER A 136 12.85 15.05 27.38
CA SER A 136 13.97 15.41 26.52
C SER A 136 14.13 14.53 25.30
N VAL A 137 14.76 15.09 24.27
CA VAL A 137 15.09 14.40 23.02
C VAL A 137 16.54 14.72 22.66
N GLY A 138 17.30 13.70 22.30
CA GLY A 138 18.64 13.85 21.75
C GLY A 138 18.60 14.36 20.31
N LEU A 139 19.37 15.40 20.03
CA LEU A 139 19.59 15.99 18.70
C LEU A 139 21.07 15.85 18.31
N PRO A 140 21.42 15.93 17.01
CA PRO A 140 22.82 15.89 16.58
C PRO A 140 23.71 16.97 17.21
N VAL A 141 23.11 18.12 17.58
CA VAL A 141 23.81 19.29 18.13
C VAL A 141 23.54 19.53 19.62
N GLY A 142 22.91 18.59 20.32
CA GLY A 142 22.66 18.71 21.76
C GLY A 142 21.42 17.96 22.25
N GLU A 143 20.85 18.43 23.36
CA GLU A 143 19.61 17.89 23.93
C GLU A 143 18.57 19.00 23.95
N LEU A 144 17.37 18.70 23.45
CA LEU A 144 16.22 19.59 23.62
C LEU A 144 15.38 19.06 24.78
N ALA A 145 15.25 19.86 25.84
CA ALA A 145 14.52 19.47 27.04
C ALA A 145 13.42 20.47 27.40
N LEU A 146 12.23 19.93 27.70
CA LEU A 146 11.09 20.65 28.24
C LEU A 146 10.94 20.30 29.72
N ARG A 147 10.90 21.32 30.59
CA ARG A 147 10.57 21.15 32.00
C ARG A 147 9.11 21.50 32.25
N SER A 148 8.49 20.86 33.23
CA SER A 148 7.07 21.06 33.55
C SER A 148 6.74 22.47 34.05
N ASP A 149 7.72 23.16 34.65
CA ASP A 149 7.64 24.52 35.19
C ASP A 149 7.92 25.61 34.15
N MET A 150 8.45 25.24 32.98
CA MET A 150 8.66 26.16 31.87
C MET A 150 7.33 26.51 31.22
N SER A 151 7.15 27.78 30.88
CA SER A 151 5.96 28.20 30.15
C SER A 151 5.97 27.62 28.72
N THR A 152 4.81 27.21 28.23
CA THR A 152 4.70 26.65 26.88
C THR A 152 5.10 27.67 25.81
N GLU A 153 4.77 28.93 26.01
CA GLU A 153 5.12 30.03 25.09
C GLU A 153 6.63 30.23 25.01
N GLU A 154 7.33 30.26 26.16
CA GLU A 154 8.80 30.38 26.22
C GLU A 154 9.49 29.21 25.52
N PHE A 155 9.01 27.98 25.73
CA PHE A 155 9.60 26.80 25.11
C PHE A 155 9.37 26.76 23.59
N LEU A 156 8.15 27.09 23.14
CA LEU A 156 7.82 27.10 21.72
C LEU A 156 8.56 28.24 20.99
N GLY A 157 8.65 29.43 21.59
CA GLY A 157 9.19 30.61 20.92
C GLY A 157 8.59 30.78 19.51
N ASN A 158 9.43 30.95 18.50
CA ASN A 158 9.00 31.13 17.11
C ASN A 158 8.66 29.82 16.36
N SER A 159 8.59 28.67 17.05
CA SER A 159 8.39 27.36 16.40
C SER A 159 7.05 27.26 15.67
N LEU A 160 6.02 27.92 16.18
CA LEU A 160 4.69 27.93 15.55
C LEU A 160 4.70 28.69 14.21
N GLU A 161 5.41 29.82 14.16
CA GLU A 161 5.55 30.63 12.95
C GLU A 161 6.33 29.87 11.86
N ILE A 162 7.45 29.24 12.24
CA ILE A 162 8.28 28.42 11.35
C ILE A 162 7.47 27.28 10.71
N ILE A 163 6.60 26.62 11.48
CA ILE A 163 5.78 25.52 10.98
C ILE A 163 4.64 26.02 10.10
N ASN A 164 4.06 27.18 10.42
CA ASN A 164 3.02 27.77 9.59
C ASN A 164 3.56 28.16 8.20
N GLN A 165 4.78 28.72 8.14
CA GLN A 165 5.46 29.09 6.89
C GLN A 165 5.83 27.89 6.01
N ARG A 166 5.80 26.65 6.52
CA ARG A 166 6.01 25.44 5.72
C ARG A 166 4.77 25.07 4.87
N GLY A 167 3.58 25.50 5.30
CA GLY A 167 2.31 25.12 4.68
C GLY A 167 1.90 25.99 3.49
N GLU A 168 2.62 27.09 3.23
CA GLU A 168 2.45 27.99 2.08
C GLU A 168 3.43 27.62 0.96
#